data_AF-A0A202E3B2-F1
#
_entry.id   AF-A0A202E3B2-F1
#
_cell.length_a   1.000
_cell.length_b   1.000
_cell.length_c   1.000
_cell.angle_alpha   90.00
_cell.angle_beta   90.00
_cell.angle_gamma   90.00
#
_symmetry.space_group_name_H-M   'P 1'
#
loop_
_entity.id
_entity.type
_entity.pdbx_description
1 polymer ?
#
loop_
_entity_poly.entity_id
_entity_poly.type
_entity_poly.pdbx_seq_one_letter_code
_entity_poly.pdbx_strand_id
1 'polypeptide(L)'
;MFTASDLRKGLKVEIDDHPWIITKYDFMKPGKGQSIYRCTLKNMITGSTMDRSYRSNERFKRPDLTERDFTYLYHDGDNYVFSDDETYEEVLISEDKLGIQVNFLVEDTQCKVLLFNEMPMEVELPIFVEKVIARTEPAVRGDTATNVTKPATIDNGYEVAVPLFINEGDLIKIDTRTGEYSERVKKA
;
A
#
# COMPACT_ATOMS: atom_id res chain seq x y z
N MET A 1 0.99 -6.97 26.29
CA MET A 1 0.67 -5.54 26.49
C MET A 1 1.96 -4.75 26.51
N PHE A 2 1.99 -3.61 25.86
CA PHE A 2 3.08 -2.64 25.94
C PHE A 2 2.85 -1.65 27.09
N THR A 3 3.93 -1.04 27.54
CA THR A 3 3.95 0.07 28.48
C THR A 3 4.38 1.35 27.77
N ALA A 4 4.18 2.50 28.41
CA ALA A 4 4.63 3.78 27.84
C ALA A 4 6.13 3.81 27.51
N SER A 5 6.97 3.06 28.23
CA SER A 5 8.42 2.94 27.92
C SER A 5 8.74 2.15 26.65
N ASP A 6 7.82 1.32 26.16
CA ASP A 6 8.02 0.54 24.93
C ASP A 6 7.73 1.36 23.67
N LEU A 7 7.04 2.50 23.83
CA LEU A 7 6.61 3.38 22.74
C LEU A 7 7.83 3.91 21.97
N ARG A 8 7.76 3.76 20.65
CA ARG A 8 8.78 4.22 19.71
C ARG A 8 8.15 4.38 18.33
N LYS A 9 8.79 5.16 17.46
CA LYS A 9 8.39 5.27 16.05
C LYS A 9 8.31 3.87 15.41
N GLY A 10 7.23 3.60 14.69
CA GLY A 10 6.93 2.33 14.03
C GLY A 10 6.24 1.29 14.92
N LEU A 11 6.11 1.51 16.22
CA LEU A 11 5.35 0.58 17.07
C LEU A 11 3.86 0.65 16.73
N LYS A 12 3.26 -0.53 16.53
CA LYS A 12 1.81 -0.70 16.33
C LYS A 12 1.15 -1.03 17.67
N VAL A 13 0.14 -0.27 18.05
CA VAL A 13 -0.61 -0.39 19.31
C VAL A 13 -2.10 -0.37 19.03
N GLU A 14 -2.88 -1.03 19.87
CA GLU A 14 -4.35 -0.96 19.81
C GLU A 14 -4.84 0.00 20.89
N ILE A 15 -5.64 0.99 20.46
CA ILE A 15 -6.24 2.03 21.31
C ILE A 15 -7.69 2.16 20.87
N ASP A 16 -8.61 2.07 21.83
CA ASP A 16 -10.05 2.11 21.59
C ASP A 16 -10.49 1.10 20.51
N ASP A 17 -9.93 -0.11 20.59
CA ASP A 17 -10.14 -1.25 19.67
C ASP A 17 -9.77 -0.98 18.18
N HIS A 18 -8.98 0.06 17.92
CA HIS A 18 -8.44 0.38 16.60
C HIS A 18 -6.92 0.20 16.57
N PRO A 19 -6.32 -0.24 15.44
CA PRO A 19 -4.88 -0.34 15.28
C PRO A 19 -4.28 1.01 14.88
N TRP A 20 -3.27 1.44 15.62
CA TRP A 20 -2.53 2.68 15.42
C TRP A 20 -1.04 2.41 15.27
N ILE A 21 -0.40 3.13 14.35
CA ILE A 21 1.06 3.16 14.22
C ILE A 21 1.62 4.48 14.72
N ILE A 22 2.66 4.43 15.56
CA ILE A 22 3.34 5.62 16.06
C ILE A 22 4.25 6.17 14.94
N THR A 23 3.92 7.34 14.41
CA THR A 23 4.69 7.98 13.32
C THR A 23 5.75 8.94 13.85
N LYS A 24 5.50 9.57 15.01
CA LYS A 24 6.46 10.40 15.74
C LYS A 24 6.40 10.08 17.22
N TYR A 25 7.54 10.20 17.88
CA TYR A 25 7.71 9.91 19.29
C TYR A 25 8.69 10.89 19.89
N ASP A 26 8.33 11.48 21.03
CA ASP A 26 9.16 12.37 21.84
C ASP A 26 9.02 12.02 23.32
N PHE A 27 10.15 11.97 24.02
CA PHE A 27 10.21 11.61 25.44
C PHE A 27 10.83 12.72 26.25
N MET A 28 10.13 13.13 27.30
CA MET A 28 10.58 14.17 28.21
C MET A 28 10.52 13.70 29.65
N LYS A 29 11.66 13.74 30.34
CA LYS A 29 11.74 13.52 31.78
C LYS A 29 11.88 14.88 32.50
N PRO A 30 10.82 15.36 33.18
CA PRO A 30 10.92 16.62 33.91
C PRO A 30 11.83 16.44 35.15
N GLY A 31 12.54 17.50 35.55
CA GLY A 31 13.41 17.47 36.74
C GLY A 31 12.66 17.14 38.04
N LYS A 32 11.35 17.38 38.08
CA LYS A 32 10.40 16.90 39.09
C LYS A 32 9.10 16.46 38.41
N GLY A 33 8.57 15.30 38.74
CA GLY A 33 7.30 14.77 38.21
C GLY A 33 7.46 13.49 37.37
N GLN A 34 6.35 13.02 36.81
CA GLN A 34 6.31 11.82 35.97
C GLN A 34 6.77 12.13 34.53
N SER A 35 7.46 11.17 33.92
CA SER A 35 7.88 11.25 32.52
C SER A 35 6.69 11.36 31.58
N ILE A 36 6.88 12.05 30.46
CA ILE A 36 5.87 12.32 29.43
C ILE A 36 6.34 11.71 28.12
N TYR A 37 5.44 10.96 27.48
CA TYR A 37 5.65 10.33 26.18
C TYR A 37 4.68 10.95 25.19
N ARG A 38 5.17 11.80 24.29
CA ARG A 38 4.35 12.44 23.25
C ARG A 38 4.44 11.62 21.97
N CYS A 39 3.30 11.21 21.45
CA CYS A 39 3.23 10.40 20.24
C CYS A 39 2.30 11.07 19.22
N THR A 40 2.73 11.11 17.96
CA THR A 40 1.82 11.27 16.82
C THR A 40 1.49 9.89 16.31
N LEU A 41 0.21 9.55 16.29
CA LEU A 41 -0.34 8.26 15.90
C LEU A 41 -1.05 8.41 14.56
N LYS A 42 -0.97 7.39 13.71
CA LYS A 42 -1.78 7.27 12.49
C LYS A 42 -2.65 6.03 12.61
N ASN A 43 -3.95 6.18 12.40
CA ASN A 43 -4.89 5.07 12.37
C ASN A 43 -4.59 4.23 11.13
N MET A 44 -4.41 2.93 11.30
CA MET A 44 -4.04 2.05 10.19
C MET A 44 -5.23 1.72 9.28
N ILE A 45 -6.47 1.89 9.74
CA ILE A 45 -7.69 1.67 8.95
C ILE A 45 -8.08 2.94 8.20
N THR A 46 -8.24 4.05 8.94
CA THR A 46 -8.79 5.30 8.37
C THR A 46 -7.72 6.28 7.88
N GLY A 47 -6.44 6.02 8.17
CA GLY A 47 -5.34 6.93 7.86
C GLY A 47 -5.32 8.23 8.69
N SER A 48 -6.31 8.47 9.55
CA SER A 48 -6.41 9.67 10.38
C SER A 48 -5.25 9.78 11.38
N THR A 49 -4.82 11.01 11.68
CA THR A 49 -3.71 11.25 12.60
C THR A 49 -4.17 11.89 13.91
N MET A 50 -3.55 11.51 15.02
CA MET A 50 -3.82 12.08 16.34
C MET A 50 -2.54 12.26 17.14
N ASP A 51 -2.43 13.39 17.85
CA ASP A 51 -1.37 13.63 18.82
C ASP A 51 -1.87 13.33 20.24
N ARG A 52 -1.15 12.48 20.98
CA ARG A 52 -1.50 12.11 22.35
C ARG A 52 -0.26 12.05 23.25
N SER A 53 -0.42 12.47 24.50
CA SER A 53 0.62 12.39 25.53
C SER A 53 0.25 11.34 26.55
N TYR A 54 1.21 10.45 26.87
CA TYR A 54 1.04 9.35 27.79
C TYR A 54 1.92 9.49 29.03
N ARG A 55 1.50 8.87 30.13
CA ARG A 55 2.27 8.76 31.38
C ARG A 55 2.84 7.35 31.53
N SER A 56 3.88 7.20 32.37
CA SER A 56 4.62 5.94 32.54
C SER A 56 3.77 4.74 32.98
N ASN A 57 2.60 4.96 33.58
CA ASN A 57 1.70 3.91 34.05
C ASN A 57 0.71 3.42 32.99
N GLU A 58 0.63 4.08 31.83
CA GLU A 58 -0.29 3.70 30.77
C GLU A 58 0.18 2.42 30.06
N ARG A 59 -0.80 1.58 29.72
CA ARG A 59 -0.61 0.29 29.07
C ARG A 59 -1.39 0.25 27.77
N PHE A 60 -0.82 -0.42 26.78
CA PHE A 60 -1.36 -0.52 25.44
C PHE A 60 -1.51 -1.99 25.05
N LYS A 61 -2.60 -2.31 24.37
CA LYS A 61 -2.76 -3.63 23.76
C LYS A 61 -1.89 -3.72 22.50
N ARG A 62 -1.53 -4.95 22.16
CA ARG A 62 -0.87 -5.24 20.88
C ARG A 62 -2.00 -5.56 19.90
N PRO A 63 -2.11 -4.84 18.77
CA PRO A 63 -3.14 -5.15 17.79
C PRO A 63 -2.86 -6.53 17.21
N ASP A 64 -3.91 -7.30 16.99
CA ASP A 64 -3.82 -8.59 16.31
C ASP A 64 -3.68 -8.35 14.81
N LEU A 65 -2.43 -8.24 14.36
CA LEU A 65 -2.08 -7.98 12.98
C LEU A 65 -1.38 -9.19 12.41
N THR A 66 -1.97 -9.77 11.37
CA THR A 66 -1.44 -10.94 10.68
C THR A 66 -1.28 -10.59 9.21
N GLU A 67 -0.08 -10.76 8.67
CA GLU A 67 0.17 -10.68 7.24
C GLU A 67 0.08 -12.09 6.68
N ARG A 68 -0.74 -12.28 5.64
CA ARG A 68 -0.86 -13.56 4.93
C ARG A 68 -0.73 -13.33 3.43
N ASP A 69 -0.31 -14.38 2.73
CA ASP A 69 -0.23 -14.39 1.28
C ASP A 69 -1.58 -14.77 0.70
N PHE A 70 -2.01 -14.01 -0.30
CA PHE A 70 -3.27 -14.20 -1.02
C PHE A 70 -3.03 -14.15 -2.51
N THR A 71 -3.87 -14.83 -3.28
CA THR A 71 -3.90 -14.75 -4.75
C THR A 71 -5.16 -14.02 -5.20
N TYR A 72 -5.00 -12.97 -6.02
CA TYR A 72 -6.13 -12.30 -6.65
C TYR A 72 -6.78 -13.20 -7.70
N LEU A 73 -8.11 -13.38 -7.62
CA LEU A 73 -8.86 -14.26 -8.51
C LEU A 73 -9.53 -13.47 -9.63
N TYR A 74 -10.55 -12.67 -9.30
CA TYR A 74 -11.37 -11.93 -10.27
C TYR A 74 -12.12 -10.77 -9.61
N HIS A 75 -12.74 -9.96 -10.44
CA HIS A 75 -13.58 -8.84 -10.04
C HIS A 75 -15.06 -9.25 -10.05
N ASP A 76 -15.76 -9.04 -8.93
CA ASP A 76 -17.18 -9.34 -8.74
C ASP A 76 -17.97 -8.07 -8.39
N GLY A 77 -18.50 -7.40 -9.41
CA GLY A 77 -19.35 -6.22 -9.27
C GLY A 77 -18.59 -5.00 -8.75
N ASP A 78 -18.65 -4.76 -7.44
CA ASP A 78 -17.96 -3.65 -6.74
C ASP A 78 -16.81 -4.15 -5.85
N ASN A 79 -16.57 -5.46 -5.80
CA ASN A 79 -15.55 -6.10 -4.96
C ASN A 79 -14.56 -6.91 -5.79
N TYR A 80 -13.38 -7.11 -5.22
CA TYR A 80 -12.31 -7.92 -5.76
C TYR A 80 -12.13 -9.16 -4.88
N VAL A 81 -12.11 -10.33 -5.50
CA VAL A 81 -12.04 -11.62 -4.81
C VAL A 81 -10.59 -12.06 -4.72
N PHE A 82 -10.14 -12.39 -3.51
CA PHE A 82 -8.81 -12.92 -3.22
C PHE A 82 -8.94 -14.26 -2.49
N SER A 83 -8.11 -15.25 -2.83
CA SER A 83 -8.01 -16.52 -2.10
C SER A 83 -6.83 -16.47 -1.15
N ASP A 84 -7.02 -16.87 0.11
CA ASP A 84 -5.92 -17.13 1.04
C ASP A 84 -5.12 -18.35 0.55
N ASP A 85 -3.80 -18.22 0.44
CA ASP A 85 -2.95 -19.27 -0.13
C ASP A 85 -2.78 -20.48 0.80
N GLU A 86 -3.04 -20.33 2.11
CA GLU A 86 -2.92 -21.40 3.10
C GLU A 86 -4.26 -22.13 3.33
N THR A 87 -5.36 -21.38 3.39
CA THR A 87 -6.68 -21.91 3.78
C THR A 87 -7.63 -22.10 2.60
N TYR A 88 -7.34 -21.49 1.45
CA TYR A 88 -8.23 -21.41 0.28
C TYR A 88 -9.58 -20.74 0.57
N GLU A 89 -9.66 -19.96 1.66
CA GLU A 89 -10.83 -19.13 1.95
C GLU A 89 -10.80 -17.86 1.07
N GLU A 90 -11.95 -17.53 0.50
CA GLU A 90 -12.11 -16.34 -0.32
C GLU A 90 -12.48 -15.13 0.54
N VAL A 91 -11.83 -14.00 0.29
CA VAL A 91 -12.15 -12.71 0.90
C VAL A 91 -12.51 -11.68 -0.16
N LEU A 92 -13.49 -10.85 0.17
CA LEU A 92 -13.95 -9.75 -0.67
C LEU A 92 -13.30 -8.46 -0.19
N ILE A 93 -12.63 -7.76 -1.10
CA ILE A 93 -11.99 -6.47 -0.83
C ILE A 93 -12.57 -5.43 -1.79
N SER A 94 -13.08 -4.36 -1.23
CA SER A 94 -13.71 -3.28 -1.98
C SER A 94 -12.67 -2.36 -2.65
N GLU A 95 -13.08 -1.67 -3.72
CA GLU A 95 -12.22 -0.77 -4.49
C GLU A 95 -11.57 0.33 -3.63
N ASP A 96 -12.29 0.88 -2.64
CA ASP A 96 -11.80 1.92 -1.74
C ASP A 96 -10.61 1.46 -0.89
N LYS A 97 -10.56 0.16 -0.53
CA LYS A 97 -9.44 -0.43 0.22
C LYS A 97 -8.21 -0.69 -0.66
N LEU A 98 -8.42 -0.97 -1.94
CA LEU A 98 -7.34 -1.17 -2.91
C LEU A 98 -6.74 0.16 -3.39
N GLY A 99 -7.56 1.20 -3.48
CA GLY A 99 -7.14 2.51 -3.96
C GLY A 99 -6.56 2.42 -5.38
N ILE A 100 -5.41 3.05 -5.62
CA ILE A 100 -4.78 3.05 -6.96
C ILE A 100 -4.39 1.66 -7.45
N GLN A 101 -4.12 0.72 -6.53
CA GLN A 101 -3.66 -0.64 -6.85
C GLN A 101 -4.68 -1.42 -7.67
N VAL A 102 -5.95 -1.02 -7.63
CA VAL A 102 -7.01 -1.58 -8.47
C VAL A 102 -6.66 -1.58 -9.96
N ASN A 103 -5.93 -0.55 -10.41
CA ASN A 103 -5.53 -0.40 -11.81
C ASN A 103 -4.39 -1.36 -12.20
N PHE A 104 -3.81 -2.05 -11.23
CA PHE A 104 -2.62 -2.87 -11.42
C PHE A 104 -2.88 -4.36 -11.13
N LEU A 105 -4.10 -4.70 -10.74
CA LEU A 105 -4.51 -6.09 -10.56
C LEU A 105 -4.46 -6.87 -11.88
N VAL A 106 -3.92 -8.08 -11.78
CA VAL A 106 -3.87 -9.10 -12.84
C VAL A 106 -4.26 -10.40 -12.18
N GLU A 107 -5.18 -11.16 -12.79
CA GLU A 107 -5.60 -12.48 -12.29
C GLU A 107 -4.37 -13.37 -12.00
N ASP A 108 -4.48 -14.22 -10.98
CA ASP A 108 -3.41 -15.08 -10.46
C ASP A 108 -2.20 -14.33 -9.87
N THR A 109 -2.31 -13.03 -9.59
CA THR A 109 -1.25 -12.27 -8.92
C THR A 109 -1.24 -12.57 -7.43
N GLN A 110 -0.08 -13.03 -6.93
CA GLN A 110 0.18 -13.13 -5.50
C GLN A 110 0.37 -11.75 -4.87
N CYS A 111 -0.26 -11.53 -3.73
CA CYS A 111 -0.22 -10.30 -2.97
C CYS A 111 -0.20 -10.62 -1.47
N LYS A 112 0.15 -9.62 -0.67
CA LYS A 112 0.10 -9.73 0.78
C LYS A 112 -1.10 -8.97 1.32
N VAL A 113 -1.84 -9.58 2.22
CA VAL A 113 -2.96 -8.92 2.88
C VAL A 113 -2.65 -8.80 4.37
N LEU A 114 -2.68 -7.57 4.87
CA LEU A 114 -2.64 -7.30 6.29
C LEU A 114 -4.05 -7.42 6.86
N LEU A 115 -4.23 -8.40 7.74
CA LEU A 115 -5.46 -8.66 8.48
C LEU A 115 -5.39 -8.02 9.87
N PHE A 116 -6.49 -7.45 10.34
CA PHE A 116 -6.69 -7.06 11.74
C PHE A 116 -7.94 -7.73 12.29
N ASN A 117 -7.77 -8.54 13.34
CA ASN A 117 -8.84 -9.40 13.85
C ASN A 117 -9.53 -10.20 12.72
N GLU A 118 -8.73 -10.83 11.84
CA GLU A 118 -9.18 -11.55 10.63
C GLU A 118 -9.90 -10.71 9.55
N MET A 119 -10.00 -9.38 9.71
CA MET A 119 -10.57 -8.50 8.67
C MET A 119 -9.47 -7.89 7.79
N PRO A 120 -9.60 -7.93 6.45
CA PRO A 120 -8.62 -7.32 5.54
C PRO A 120 -8.60 -5.80 5.68
N MET A 121 -7.41 -5.27 5.95
CA MET A 121 -7.15 -3.85 6.12
C MET A 121 -6.39 -3.24 4.96
N GLU A 122 -5.31 -3.89 4.52
CA GLU A 122 -4.39 -3.34 3.53
C GLU A 122 -3.95 -4.49 2.62
N VAL A 123 -3.93 -4.21 1.32
CA VAL A 123 -3.41 -5.13 0.30
C VAL A 123 -2.12 -4.53 -0.23
N GLU A 124 -1.06 -5.33 -0.27
CA GLU A 124 0.21 -4.98 -0.86
C GLU A 124 0.43 -5.88 -2.08
N LEU A 125 0.28 -5.29 -3.27
CA LEU A 125 0.66 -5.93 -4.52
C LEU A 125 2.19 -6.06 -4.64
N PRO A 126 2.69 -6.94 -5.53
CA PRO A 126 4.09 -6.92 -5.92
C PRO A 126 4.51 -5.51 -6.33
N ILE A 127 5.75 -5.13 -5.97
CA ILE A 127 6.27 -3.78 -6.24
C ILE A 127 6.17 -3.43 -7.73
N PHE A 128 6.33 -4.43 -8.60
CA PHE A 128 6.20 -4.27 -10.03
C PHE A 128 5.18 -5.23 -10.60
N VAL A 129 4.31 -4.72 -11.47
CA VAL A 129 3.43 -5.53 -12.32
C VAL A 129 3.77 -5.32 -13.78
N GLU A 130 3.57 -6.35 -14.58
CA GLU A 130 3.77 -6.29 -16.03
C GLU A 130 2.42 -6.02 -16.72
N LYS A 131 2.36 -4.95 -17.50
CA LYS A 131 1.16 -4.55 -18.25
C LYS A 131 1.52 -4.24 -19.71
N VAL A 132 0.61 -4.57 -20.61
CA VAL A 132 0.76 -4.29 -22.04
C VAL A 132 0.20 -2.89 -22.33
N ILE A 133 0.92 -2.11 -23.12
CA ILE A 133 0.40 -0.84 -23.62
C ILE A 133 -0.70 -1.11 -24.64
N ALA A 134 -1.92 -0.69 -24.31
CA ALA A 134 -3.08 -0.79 -25.20
C ALA A 134 -3.08 0.31 -26.27
N ARG A 135 -2.69 1.54 -25.88
CA ARG A 135 -2.66 2.69 -26.80
C ARG A 135 -1.57 3.68 -26.42
N THR A 136 -0.87 4.25 -27.39
CA THR A 136 0.04 5.39 -27.16
C THR A 136 0.29 6.15 -28.45
N GLU A 137 0.57 7.46 -28.35
CA GLU A 137 0.84 8.27 -29.54
C GLU A 137 2.21 7.95 -30.15
N PRO A 138 2.36 8.03 -31.49
CA PRO A 138 3.66 7.91 -32.13
C PRO A 138 4.62 8.98 -31.63
N ALA A 139 5.89 8.61 -31.42
CA ALA A 139 6.90 9.59 -31.04
C ALA A 139 7.06 10.67 -32.12
N VAL A 140 6.86 11.94 -31.75
CA VAL A 140 7.15 13.06 -32.65
C VAL A 140 8.67 13.20 -32.73
N ARG A 141 9.24 12.82 -33.89
CA ARG A 141 10.66 13.04 -34.21
C ARG A 141 10.94 14.55 -34.23
N GLY A 142 11.41 15.10 -33.12
CA GLY A 142 11.73 16.52 -33.02
C GLY A 142 12.19 16.96 -31.62
N ASP A 143 11.77 16.26 -30.58
CA ASP A 143 12.19 16.56 -29.21
C ASP A 143 13.58 15.98 -28.91
N THR A 144 14.58 16.86 -28.87
CA THR A 144 15.98 16.54 -28.52
C THR A 144 16.26 16.66 -27.02
N ALA A 145 15.23 16.90 -26.21
CA ALA A 145 15.36 16.93 -24.76
C ALA A 145 15.54 15.51 -24.20
N THR A 146 16.48 15.35 -23.27
CA THR A 146 16.63 14.14 -22.46
C THR A 146 15.42 13.98 -21.52
N ASN A 147 14.91 12.76 -21.35
CA ASN A 147 13.76 12.40 -20.50
C ASN A 147 12.38 12.91 -20.95
N VAL A 148 12.14 13.07 -22.25
CA VAL A 148 10.76 13.31 -22.73
C VAL A 148 9.93 12.03 -22.57
N THR A 149 8.80 12.17 -21.90
CA THR A 149 7.77 11.13 -21.76
C THR A 149 6.56 11.48 -22.62
N LYS A 150 5.79 10.45 -22.97
CA LYS A 150 4.48 10.57 -23.63
C LYS A 150 3.44 9.79 -22.83
N PRO A 151 2.17 10.17 -22.87
CA PRO A 151 1.11 9.39 -22.27
C PRO A 151 0.92 8.05 -23.03
N ALA A 152 0.70 6.98 -22.28
CA ALA A 152 0.31 5.68 -22.79
C ALA A 152 -0.78 5.09 -21.90
N THR A 153 -1.74 4.41 -22.51
CA THR A 153 -2.89 3.81 -21.82
C THR A 153 -2.69 2.29 -21.77
N ILE A 154 -2.89 1.69 -20.60
CA ILE A 154 -2.92 0.23 -20.45
C ILE A 154 -4.34 -0.33 -20.67
N ASP A 155 -4.50 -1.64 -20.56
CA ASP A 155 -5.72 -2.41 -20.84
C ASP A 155 -6.99 -1.89 -20.15
N ASN A 156 -6.88 -1.40 -18.92
CA ASN A 156 -8.01 -0.91 -18.13
C ASN A 156 -8.26 0.60 -18.24
N GLY A 157 -7.54 1.31 -19.13
CA GLY A 157 -7.71 2.75 -19.32
C GLY A 157 -6.83 3.63 -18.43
N TYR A 158 -6.03 3.07 -17.53
CA TYR A 158 -5.08 3.85 -16.72
C TYR A 158 -3.98 4.45 -17.61
N GLU A 159 -3.73 5.75 -17.43
CA GLU A 159 -2.71 6.49 -18.18
C GLU A 159 -1.39 6.54 -17.40
N VAL A 160 -0.31 6.11 -18.06
CA VAL A 160 1.05 6.10 -17.52
C VAL A 160 1.97 6.89 -18.45
N ALA A 161 2.83 7.73 -17.87
CA ALA A 161 3.85 8.44 -18.62
C ALA A 161 5.02 7.51 -18.94
N VAL A 162 5.26 7.27 -20.23
CA VAL A 162 6.29 6.33 -20.71
C VAL A 162 7.31 7.03 -21.61
N PRO A 163 8.53 6.50 -21.75
CA PRO A 163 9.51 7.04 -22.70
C PRO A 163 9.02 7.00 -24.15
N LEU A 164 9.50 7.93 -24.99
CA LEU A 164 9.09 8.04 -26.39
C LEU A 164 9.24 6.76 -27.23
N PHE A 165 10.19 5.89 -26.88
CA PHE A 165 10.47 4.65 -27.61
C PHE A 165 9.49 3.51 -27.35
N ILE A 166 8.60 3.65 -26.35
CA ILE A 166 7.55 2.65 -26.05
C ILE A 166 6.48 2.71 -27.13
N ASN A 167 6.04 1.56 -27.63
CA ASN A 167 4.98 1.47 -28.63
C ASN A 167 3.79 0.66 -28.12
N GLU A 168 2.68 0.72 -28.85
CA GLU A 168 1.53 -0.16 -28.61
C GLU A 168 1.95 -1.63 -28.69
N GLY A 169 1.47 -2.44 -27.74
CA GLY A 169 1.85 -3.85 -27.61
C GLY A 169 3.17 -4.12 -26.88
N ASP A 170 3.95 -3.09 -26.52
CA ASP A 170 5.12 -3.28 -25.65
C ASP A 170 4.66 -3.68 -24.23
N LEU A 171 5.41 -4.60 -23.63
CA LEU A 171 5.23 -5.01 -22.24
C LEU A 171 6.09 -4.14 -21.34
N ILE A 172 5.47 -3.47 -20.37
CA ILE A 172 6.15 -2.57 -19.44
C ILE A 172 5.95 -3.03 -17.99
N LYS A 173 6.91 -2.72 -17.13
CA LYS A 173 6.76 -2.79 -15.67
C LYS A 173 6.33 -1.46 -15.11
N ILE A 174 5.32 -1.49 -14.24
CA ILE A 174 4.79 -0.34 -13.52
C ILE A 174 5.02 -0.55 -12.03
N ASP A 175 5.49 0.49 -11.32
CA ASP A 175 5.57 0.49 -9.86
C ASP A 175 4.16 0.64 -9.27
N THR A 176 3.67 -0.35 -8.55
CA THR A 176 2.28 -0.38 -8.02
C THR A 176 2.02 0.65 -6.93
N ARG A 177 3.09 1.19 -6.32
CA ARG A 177 2.99 2.18 -5.22
C ARG A 177 2.79 3.59 -5.74
N THR A 178 3.42 3.91 -6.88
CA THR A 178 3.36 5.25 -7.50
C THR A 178 2.53 5.29 -8.78
N GLY A 179 2.31 4.13 -9.41
CA GLY A 179 1.68 4.01 -10.72
C GLY A 179 2.56 4.49 -11.87
N GLU A 180 3.88 4.58 -11.65
CA GLU A 180 4.84 5.11 -12.63
C GLU A 180 5.50 4.00 -13.45
N TYR A 181 5.89 4.33 -14.67
CA TYR A 181 6.71 3.45 -15.51
C TYR A 181 8.08 3.18 -14.86
N SER A 182 8.46 1.90 -14.78
CA SER A 182 9.77 1.47 -14.30
C SER A 182 10.70 1.07 -15.46
N GLU A 183 10.33 0.05 -16.23
CA GLU A 183 11.15 -0.45 -17.33
C GLU A 183 10.32 -1.11 -18.44
N ARG A 184 10.89 -1.25 -19.64
CA ARG A 184 10.34 -2.08 -20.71
C ARG A 184 10.87 -3.49 -20.59
N VAL A 185 9.97 -4.45 -20.51
CA VAL A 185 10.32 -5.87 -20.49
C VAL A 185 10.75 -6.30 -21.89
N LYS A 186 11.95 -6.85 -22.01
CA LYS A 186 12.38 -7.51 -23.26
C LYS A 186 11.79 -8.91 -23.28
N LYS A 187 11.00 -9.23 -24.30
CA LYS A 187 10.64 -10.63 -24.58
C LYS A 187 11.94 -11.39 -24.85
N ALA A 188 12.21 -12.42 -24.05
CA ALA A 188 13.32 -13.34 -24.23
C ALA A 188 13.06 -14.28 -25.43
#